data_AF-A0A8T5RIM1-F1
#
_entry.id   AF-A0A8T5RIM1-F1
#
_cell.length_a   1.000
_cell.length_b   1.000
_cell.length_c   1.000
_cell.angle_alpha   90.00
_cell.angle_beta   90.00
_cell.angle_gamma   90.00
#
_symmetry.space_group_name_H-M   'P 1'
#
loop_
_entity.id
_entity.type
_entity.pdbx_description
1 polymer ?
#
loop_
_entity_poly.entity_id
_entity_poly.type
_entity_poly.pdbx_seq_one_letter_code
_entity_poly.pdbx_strand_id
1 'polypeptide(L)'
;MKVEKSSQDLESEVIYAGLCIHCGSCNAFCPHMDFNKETGEAYVVDECAETIGLCYNACPRTFLPINNIEKSLFGQTRIDLAVGIYKDIIQVKSNNSENILYNLVKAAFD
;
A
#
# COMPACT_ATOMS: atom_id res chain seq x y z
N MET A 1 4.45 -15.94 4.09
CA MET A 1 5.36 -16.84 3.35
C MET A 1 6.53 -15.99 2.88
N LYS A 2 7.77 -16.40 3.14
CA LYS A 2 8.95 -15.70 2.61
C LYS A 2 9.14 -16.16 1.16
N VAL A 3 9.24 -15.22 0.24
CA VAL A 3 9.47 -15.48 -1.19
C VAL A 3 10.97 -15.43 -1.46
N GLU A 4 11.50 -16.45 -2.13
CA GLU A 4 12.92 -16.56 -2.50
C GLU A 4 13.22 -15.70 -3.73
N LYS A 5 13.36 -14.39 -3.49
CA LYS A 5 13.67 -13.37 -4.50
C LYS A 5 14.56 -12.28 -3.92
N SER A 6 15.49 -11.77 -4.72
CA SER A 6 16.53 -10.82 -4.33
C SER A 6 16.16 -9.36 -4.69
N SER A 7 17.12 -8.43 -4.59
CA SER A 7 16.93 -7.05 -5.03
C SER A 7 16.80 -6.92 -6.54
N GLN A 8 17.48 -7.78 -7.32
CA GLN A 8 17.38 -7.80 -8.79
C GLN A 8 15.97 -8.21 -9.26
N ASP A 9 15.34 -9.15 -8.54
CA ASP A 9 13.95 -9.50 -8.80
C ASP A 9 13.00 -8.33 -8.48
N LEU A 10 13.26 -7.58 -7.42
CA LEU A 10 12.46 -6.39 -7.09
C LEU A 10 12.62 -5.31 -8.16
N GLU A 11 13.85 -5.10 -8.64
CA GLU A 11 14.15 -4.13 -9.68
C GLU A 11 13.42 -4.47 -10.98
N SER A 12 13.52 -5.71 -11.43
CA SER A 12 12.87 -6.17 -12.66
C SER A 12 11.34 -6.17 -12.57
N GLU A 13 10.77 -6.68 -11.48
CA GLU A 13 9.32 -6.93 -11.39
C GLU A 13 8.50 -5.77 -10.85
N VAL A 14 9.14 -4.81 -10.16
CA VAL A 14 8.43 -3.66 -9.57
C VAL A 14 8.94 -2.35 -10.14
N ILE A 15 10.25 -2.12 -10.15
CA ILE A 15 10.81 -0.82 -10.53
C ILE A 15 10.72 -0.64 -12.04
N TYR A 16 11.34 -1.52 -12.83
CA TYR A 16 11.29 -1.46 -14.30
C TYR A 16 9.89 -1.72 -14.86
N ALA A 17 9.01 -2.37 -14.10
CA ALA A 17 7.60 -2.52 -14.44
C ALA A 17 6.76 -1.25 -14.19
N GLY A 18 7.34 -0.17 -13.64
CA GLY A 18 6.64 1.09 -13.35
C GLY A 18 5.62 0.96 -12.20
N LEU A 19 5.77 -0.06 -11.34
CA LEU A 19 4.86 -0.32 -10.23
C LEU A 19 5.32 0.31 -8.91
N CYS A 20 6.55 0.82 -8.86
CA CYS A 20 7.12 1.50 -7.71
C CYS A 20 6.28 2.73 -7.33
N ILE A 21 5.98 2.87 -6.04
CA ILE A 21 5.22 4.00 -5.47
C ILE A 21 6.05 4.85 -4.51
N HIS A 22 7.38 4.75 -4.58
CA HIS A 22 8.32 5.61 -3.84
C HIS A 22 8.15 5.59 -2.31
N CYS A 23 7.61 4.50 -1.74
CA CYS A 23 7.29 4.41 -0.31
C CYS A 23 8.50 4.20 0.60
N GLY A 24 9.67 3.83 0.06
CA GLY A 24 10.89 3.60 0.83
C GLY A 24 10.95 2.27 1.62
N SER A 25 9.96 1.38 1.50
CA SER A 25 9.99 0.11 2.24
C SER A 25 11.22 -0.75 1.91
N CYS A 26 11.72 -0.71 0.68
CA CYS A 26 12.87 -1.51 0.26
C CYS A 26 14.22 -0.95 0.75
N ASN A 27 14.38 0.37 0.80
CA ASN A 27 15.65 1.02 1.20
C ASN A 27 15.76 1.31 2.70
N ALA A 28 14.66 1.15 3.47
CA ALA A 28 14.67 1.36 4.92
C ALA A 28 15.65 0.46 5.69
N PHE A 29 15.98 -0.72 5.15
CA PHE A 29 16.85 -1.70 5.82
C PHE A 29 17.79 -2.47 4.87
N CYS A 30 17.59 -2.39 3.54
CA CYS A 30 18.39 -3.16 2.59
C CYS A 30 19.61 -2.35 2.13
N PRO A 31 20.84 -2.82 2.35
CA PRO A 31 22.04 -2.10 1.93
C PRO A 31 22.23 -2.07 0.40
N HIS A 32 21.55 -2.97 -0.32
CA HIS A 32 21.60 -3.11 -1.77
C HIS A 32 20.57 -2.23 -2.50
N MET A 33 19.82 -1.39 -1.77
CA MET A 33 18.79 -0.52 -2.31
C MET A 33 19.08 0.94 -1.92
N ASP A 34 18.98 1.83 -2.89
CA ASP A 34 18.97 3.28 -2.65
C ASP A 34 17.84 3.93 -3.47
N PHE A 35 17.72 5.25 -3.43
CA PHE A 35 16.71 5.99 -4.18
C PHE A 35 17.25 7.29 -4.76
N ASN A 36 16.71 7.67 -5.91
CA ASN A 36 16.97 8.96 -6.51
C ASN A 36 16.33 10.06 -5.66
N LYS A 37 17.10 11.06 -5.23
CA LYS A 37 16.63 12.13 -4.34
C LYS A 37 15.68 13.13 -4.99
N GLU A 38 15.66 13.20 -6.31
CA GLU A 38 14.78 14.09 -7.07
C GLU A 38 13.46 13.40 -7.41
N THR A 39 13.50 12.14 -7.87
CA THR A 39 12.31 11.39 -8.31
C THR A 39 11.70 10.52 -7.21
N GLY A 40 12.46 10.16 -6.18
CA GLY A 40 12.08 9.17 -5.17
C GLY A 40 12.12 7.71 -5.68
N GLU A 41 12.54 7.48 -6.93
CA GLU A 41 12.59 6.14 -7.51
C GLU A 41 13.71 5.30 -6.89
N ALA A 42 13.34 4.13 -6.39
CA ALA A 42 14.30 3.17 -5.85
C ALA A 42 15.10 2.51 -6.97
N TYR A 43 16.36 2.16 -6.70
CA TYR A 43 17.23 1.44 -7.63
C TYR A 43 18.18 0.50 -6.86
N VAL A 44 18.68 -0.53 -7.53
CA VAL A 44 19.67 -1.46 -6.95
C VAL A 44 21.07 -0.87 -7.13
N VAL A 45 21.84 -0.79 -6.05
CA VAL A 45 23.18 -0.16 -6.07
C VAL A 45 24.30 -1.13 -6.46
N ASP A 46 24.11 -2.43 -6.23
CA ASP A 46 25.09 -3.48 -6.43
C ASP A 46 24.45 -4.87 -6.58
N GLU A 47 25.26 -5.86 -6.97
CA GLU A 47 24.80 -7.23 -7.06
C GLU A 47 24.53 -7.81 -5.67
N CYS A 48 23.35 -8.42 -5.49
CA CYS A 48 22.89 -8.92 -4.22
C CYS A 48 22.95 -10.46 -4.25
N ALA A 49 23.82 -11.02 -3.41
CA ALA A 49 23.98 -12.47 -3.29
C ALA A 49 22.89 -13.12 -2.41
N GLU A 50 21.99 -12.31 -1.81
CA GLU A 50 20.90 -12.80 -0.98
C GLU A 50 19.83 -13.47 -1.84
N THR A 51 19.46 -14.70 -1.49
CA THR A 51 18.36 -15.43 -2.16
C THR A 51 16.99 -15.12 -1.55
N ILE A 52 16.95 -14.48 -0.38
CA ILE A 52 15.72 -14.02 0.29
C ILE A 52 15.89 -12.54 0.65
N GLY A 53 15.67 -11.68 -0.33
CA GLY A 53 15.74 -10.24 -0.20
C GLY A 53 14.60 -9.70 0.68
N LEU A 54 14.96 -9.07 1.80
CA LEU A 54 14.02 -8.33 2.62
C LEU A 54 13.36 -7.20 1.82
N CYS A 55 14.07 -6.60 0.86
CA CYS A 55 13.56 -5.55 -0.01
C CYS A 55 12.37 -6.04 -0.85
N TYR A 56 12.47 -7.22 -1.45
CA TYR A 56 11.39 -7.84 -2.22
C TYR A 56 10.19 -8.16 -1.33
N ASN A 57 10.45 -8.80 -0.19
CA ASN A 57 9.41 -9.30 0.71
C ASN A 57 8.69 -8.19 1.48
N ALA A 58 9.30 -7.02 1.66
CA ALA A 58 8.66 -5.87 2.32
C ALA A 58 7.96 -4.93 1.33
N CYS A 59 8.26 -5.02 0.04
CA CYS A 59 7.67 -4.14 -0.95
C CYS A 59 6.15 -4.39 -1.04
N PRO A 60 5.29 -3.40 -0.78
CA PRO A 60 3.83 -3.61 -0.84
C PRO A 60 3.31 -3.81 -2.28
N ARG A 61 4.18 -3.69 -3.29
CA ARG A 61 3.86 -3.86 -4.71
C ARG A 61 4.26 -5.23 -5.25
N THR A 62 4.96 -6.07 -4.47
CA THR A 62 5.20 -7.49 -4.82
C THR A 62 4.01 -8.35 -4.39
N PHE A 63 3.66 -8.27 -3.10
CA PHE A 63 2.49 -8.91 -2.54
C PHE A 63 1.97 -8.11 -1.35
N LEU A 64 0.66 -7.88 -1.31
CA LEU A 64 -0.01 -7.23 -0.19
C LEU A 64 -1.20 -8.10 0.24
N PRO A 65 -1.18 -8.71 1.44
CA PRO A 65 -2.25 -9.59 1.89
C PRO A 65 -3.46 -8.80 2.40
N ILE A 66 -4.15 -8.10 1.49
CA ILE A 66 -5.30 -7.23 1.79
C ILE A 66 -6.31 -7.93 2.68
N ASN A 67 -6.73 -9.15 2.35
CA ASN A 67 -7.71 -9.90 3.14
C ASN A 67 -7.26 -10.15 4.60
N ASN A 68 -5.97 -10.36 4.83
CA ASN A 68 -5.45 -10.57 6.19
C ASN A 68 -5.41 -9.25 6.97
N ILE A 69 -4.99 -8.17 6.31
CA ILE A 69 -5.00 -6.82 6.89
C ILE A 69 -6.42 -6.44 7.28
N GLU A 70 -7.37 -6.66 6.39
CA GLU A 70 -8.78 -6.39 6.62
C GLU A 70 -9.38 -7.20 7.74
N LYS A 71 -9.15 -8.51 7.74
CA LYS A 71 -9.63 -9.38 8.81
C LYS A 71 -9.04 -8.97 10.16
N SER A 72 -7.79 -8.50 10.19
CA SER A 72 -7.14 -8.01 11.40
C SER A 72 -7.69 -6.67 11.89
N LEU A 73 -8.03 -5.75 11.00
CA LEU A 73 -8.49 -4.40 11.36
C LEU A 73 -10.01 -4.31 11.56
N PHE A 74 -10.78 -5.07 10.78
CA PHE A 74 -12.23 -4.95 10.69
C PHE A 74 -12.97 -6.25 11.01
N GLY A 75 -12.27 -7.37 11.26
CA GLY A 75 -12.88 -8.67 11.54
C GLY A 75 -13.52 -9.36 10.32
N GLN A 76 -13.50 -8.72 9.16
CA GLN A 76 -14.10 -9.19 7.91
C GLN A 76 -13.21 -8.86 6.72
N THR A 77 -13.52 -9.45 5.56
CA THR A 77 -12.86 -9.15 4.28
C THR A 77 -13.83 -8.41 3.37
N ARG A 78 -13.35 -7.49 2.54
CA ARG A 78 -14.20 -6.75 1.60
C ARG A 78 -14.96 -7.70 0.67
N ILE A 79 -16.24 -7.41 0.45
CA ILE A 79 -17.05 -8.03 -0.61
C ILE A 79 -17.10 -7.07 -1.81
N ASP A 80 -17.27 -5.78 -1.53
CA ASP A 80 -17.17 -4.72 -2.53
C ASP A 80 -15.70 -4.33 -2.73
N LEU A 81 -15.16 -4.59 -3.92
CA LEU A 81 -13.77 -4.27 -4.26
C LEU A 81 -13.55 -2.78 -4.57
N ALA A 82 -14.59 -2.05 -4.97
CA ALA A 82 -14.51 -0.65 -5.34
C ALA A 82 -14.51 0.26 -4.10
N VAL A 83 -15.41 -0.03 -3.16
CA VAL A 83 -15.54 0.75 -1.91
C VAL A 83 -14.66 0.18 -0.79
N GLY A 84 -14.43 -1.14 -0.79
CA GLY A 84 -13.76 -1.82 0.31
C GLY A 84 -14.72 -2.14 1.46
N ILE A 85 -14.19 -2.21 2.69
CA ILE A 85 -15.00 -2.44 3.88
C ILE A 85 -15.64 -1.12 4.33
N TYR A 86 -16.96 -1.10 4.43
CA TYR A 86 -17.74 -0.01 4.98
C TYR A 86 -18.59 -0.50 6.15
N LYS A 87 -18.91 0.42 7.06
CA LYS A 87 -19.86 0.17 8.15
C LYS A 87 -21.29 0.41 7.66
N ASP A 88 -21.53 1.59 7.08
CA ASP A 88 -22.82 2.02 6.53
C ASP A 88 -22.60 2.87 5.27
N ILE A 89 -23.54 2.82 4.33
CA ILE A 89 -23.59 3.74 3.18
C ILE A 89 -24.84 4.60 3.36
N ILE A 90 -24.64 5.89 3.61
CA ILE A 90 -25.73 6.83 3.87
C ILE A 90 -25.85 7.85 2.75
N GLN A 91 -27.09 8.12 2.35
CA GLN A 91 -27.41 9.23 1.45
C GLN A 91 -28.23 10.25 2.23
N VAL A 92 -27.82 11.50 2.20
CA VAL A 92 -28.54 12.60 2.84
C VAL A 92 -28.95 13.63 1.80
N LYS A 93 -30.10 14.28 2.04
CA LYS A 93 -30.57 15.42 1.27
C LYS A 93 -30.89 16.54 2.25
N SER A 94 -30.20 17.67 2.11
CA SER A 94 -30.53 18.82 2.95
C SER A 94 -31.87 19.43 2.56
N ASN A 95 -32.63 19.88 3.56
CA ASN A 95 -33.82 20.71 3.38
C ASN A 95 -33.47 22.22 3.34
N ASN A 96 -32.22 22.60 3.63
CA ASN A 96 -31.72 23.96 3.61
C ASN A 96 -30.33 24.02 2.94
N SER A 97 -29.99 25.10 2.25
CA SER A 97 -28.77 25.19 1.43
C SER A 97 -27.46 25.24 2.24
N GLU A 98 -27.50 25.35 3.56
CA GLU A 98 -26.32 25.54 4.40
C GLU A 98 -25.97 24.29 5.21
N ASN A 99 -24.66 24.01 5.31
CA ASN A 99 -24.03 23.06 6.25
C ASN A 99 -24.30 21.56 6.04
N ILE A 100 -24.51 21.10 4.79
CA ILE A 100 -24.71 19.68 4.49
C ILE A 100 -23.52 18.80 4.94
N LEU A 101 -22.29 19.27 4.75
CA LEU A 101 -21.05 18.57 5.11
C LEU A 101 -20.89 18.44 6.63
N TYR A 102 -21.16 19.51 7.38
CA TYR A 102 -21.06 19.49 8.85
C TYR A 102 -22.05 18.51 9.47
N ASN A 103 -23.31 18.54 9.03
CA ASN A 103 -24.34 17.63 9.54
C ASN A 103 -24.04 16.16 9.20
N LEU A 104 -23.41 15.90 8.04
CA LEU A 104 -22.95 14.56 7.64
C LEU A 104 -21.87 14.02 8.58
N VAL A 105 -20.84 14.82 8.86
CA VAL A 105 -19.75 14.44 9.78
C VAL A 105 -20.32 14.19 11.17
N LYS A 106 -21.19 15.07 11.66
CA LYS A 106 -21.83 14.91 12.97
C LYS A 106 -22.62 13.60 13.08
N ALA A 107 -23.47 13.27 12.10
CA ALA A 107 -24.27 12.04 12.13
C ALA A 107 -23.44 10.75 11.99
N ALA A 108 -22.25 10.82 11.38
CA ALA A 108 -21.39 9.64 11.16
C ALA A 108 -20.47 9.34 12.36
N PHE A 109 -20.16 10.34 13.19
CA PHE A 109 -19.13 10.23 14.22
C PHE A 109 -19.59 10.57 15.65
N ASP A 110 -20.80 11.12 15.85
CA ASP A 110 -21.50 11.18 17.15
C ASP A 110 -22.36 9.93 17.38
#